data_AF-A0A382DX17-F1
#
_entry.id   AF-A0A382DX17-F1
#
_cell.length_a   1.000
_cell.length_b   1.000
_cell.length_c   1.000
_cell.angle_alpha   90.00
_cell.angle_beta   90.00
_cell.angle_gamma   90.00
#
_symmetry.space_group_name_H-M   'P 1'
#
loop_
_entity.id
_entity.type
_entity.pdbx_description
1 polymer ?
#
loop_
_entity_poly.entity_id
_entity_poly.type
_entity_poly.pdbx_seq_one_letter_code
_entity_poly.pdbx_strand_id
1 'polypeptide(L)'
;MIGGIPLSVEIMNLHFAREEFDARLFEARRRMNEQNLEGLLLFKQESMYYLTGYDTDGFVLFQALFLGLDGALTLVTRSADRVQAAYTSIIEDVRIWVDSGSENPASDVRKMLDSHGMNGKRIGVEYDAYGLSAKRGQLLEAELKGFCELVDASDLLRHQRLVKSPAELDYMRKAGEICQAVQEQAVHLSVPGAFEGDIRAAMHRVVWSNDGDTPAHVWPMGSGPSALLVRSKSGGRCIEERDQVFHEFAASYR
;
A
#
# COMPACT_ATOMS: atom_id res chain seq x y z
N MET A 1 -22.75 -22.16 1.03
CA MET A 1 -21.40 -22.67 1.36
C MET A 1 -20.67 -22.93 0.06
N ILE A 2 -19.80 -22.01 -0.35
CA ILE A 2 -18.91 -22.23 -1.50
C ILE A 2 -17.62 -22.77 -0.90
N GLY A 3 -17.34 -24.05 -1.12
CA GLY A 3 -16.17 -24.74 -0.60
C GLY A 3 -14.90 -24.05 -1.08
N GLY A 4 -14.00 -23.74 -0.15
CA GLY A 4 -12.69 -23.17 -0.46
C GLY A 4 -11.85 -24.23 -1.16
N ILE A 5 -11.49 -23.96 -2.42
CA ILE A 5 -10.39 -24.66 -3.07
C ILE A 5 -9.12 -24.19 -2.34
N PRO A 6 -8.31 -25.08 -1.77
CA PRO A 6 -6.99 -24.70 -1.27
C PRO A 6 -6.17 -24.26 -2.48
N LEU A 7 -5.78 -22.99 -2.52
CA LEU A 7 -4.81 -22.52 -3.51
C LEU A 7 -3.47 -23.21 -3.18
N SER A 8 -2.99 -24.06 -4.08
CA SER A 8 -1.64 -24.62 -3.98
C SER A 8 -0.61 -23.49 -4.07
N VAL A 9 0.57 -23.71 -3.49
CA VAL A 9 1.70 -22.75 -3.50
C VAL A 9 2.05 -22.24 -4.91
N GLU A 10 1.68 -22.98 -5.95
CA GLU A 10 1.86 -22.63 -7.37
C GLU A 10 0.97 -21.47 -7.89
N ILE A 11 0.02 -20.96 -7.11
CA ILE A 11 -0.94 -19.92 -7.56
C ILE A 11 -0.68 -18.54 -6.90
N MET A 12 0.32 -18.41 -6.02
CA MET A 12 0.61 -17.12 -5.37
C MET A 12 1.45 -16.21 -6.26
N ASN A 13 0.98 -14.99 -6.52
CA ASN A 13 1.71 -13.92 -7.21
C ASN A 13 2.49 -13.07 -6.19
N LEU A 14 3.57 -13.64 -5.65
CA LEU A 14 4.45 -12.92 -4.74
C LEU A 14 5.48 -12.11 -5.52
N HIS A 15 5.60 -10.82 -5.18
CA HIS A 15 6.56 -9.92 -5.80
C HIS A 15 7.97 -10.05 -5.20
N PHE A 16 8.19 -10.86 -4.17
CA PHE A 16 9.51 -11.24 -3.67
C PHE A 16 9.55 -12.74 -3.34
N ALA A 17 10.76 -13.29 -3.19
CA ALA A 17 10.94 -14.62 -2.63
C ALA A 17 10.44 -14.66 -1.17
N ARG A 18 10.01 -15.83 -0.70
CA ARG A 18 9.44 -15.99 0.65
C ARG A 18 10.41 -15.53 1.75
N GLU A 19 11.69 -15.80 1.54
CA GLU A 19 12.78 -15.48 2.47
C GLU A 19 12.91 -13.97 2.71
N GLU A 20 12.58 -13.15 1.72
CA GLU A 20 12.56 -11.69 1.85
C GLU A 20 11.47 -11.26 2.84
N PHE A 21 10.26 -11.81 2.73
CA PHE A 21 9.18 -11.53 3.67
C PHE A 21 9.50 -12.04 5.08
N ASP A 22 10.09 -13.24 5.19
CA ASP A 22 10.49 -13.81 6.49
C ASP A 22 11.53 -12.90 7.19
N ALA A 23 12.51 -12.36 6.44
CA ALA A 23 13.48 -11.41 6.96
C ALA A 23 12.83 -10.09 7.42
N ARG A 24 11.85 -9.58 6.66
CA ARG A 24 11.11 -8.36 7.02
C ARG A 24 10.28 -8.56 8.29
N LEU A 25 9.59 -9.68 8.41
CA LEU A 25 8.81 -10.05 9.61
C LEU A 25 9.71 -10.26 10.83
N PHE A 26 10.89 -10.85 10.65
CA PHE A 26 11.87 -10.96 11.72
C PHE A 26 12.30 -9.59 12.23
N GLU A 27 12.69 -8.68 11.35
CA GLU A 27 13.13 -7.32 11.74
C GLU A 27 11.99 -6.50 12.37
N ALA A 28 10.76 -6.63 11.86
CA ALA A 28 9.59 -5.96 12.42
C ALA A 28 9.34 -6.40 13.87
N ARG A 29 9.35 -7.72 14.11
CA ARG A 29 9.20 -8.29 15.47
C ARG A 29 10.34 -7.89 16.39
N ARG A 30 11.57 -7.81 15.89
CA ARG A 30 12.73 -7.33 16.66
C ARG A 30 12.49 -5.89 17.16
N ARG A 31 12.02 -5.00 16.27
CA ARG A 31 11.68 -3.60 16.61
C ARG A 31 10.48 -3.47 17.55
N MET A 32 9.46 -4.32 17.38
CA MET A 32 8.34 -4.41 18.30
C MET A 32 8.82 -4.76 19.71
N ASN A 33 9.69 -5.78 19.83
CA ASN A 33 10.26 -6.20 21.10
C ASN A 33 11.08 -5.08 21.77
N GLU A 34 11.88 -4.32 21.00
CA GLU A 34 12.62 -3.16 21.50
C GLU A 34 11.71 -2.06 22.10
N GLN A 35 10.47 -1.97 21.62
CA GLN A 35 9.47 -1.01 22.09
C GLN A 35 8.48 -1.60 23.09
N ASN A 36 8.71 -2.83 23.56
CA ASN A 36 7.81 -3.59 24.45
C ASN A 36 6.39 -3.69 23.87
N LEU A 37 6.29 -4.03 22.57
CA LEU A 37 5.03 -4.30 21.88
C LEU A 37 4.89 -5.81 21.66
N GLU A 38 3.74 -6.35 22.03
CA GLU A 38 3.41 -7.78 21.89
C GLU A 38 2.65 -8.05 20.59
N GLY A 39 2.11 -7.00 19.97
CA GLY A 39 1.47 -7.04 18.67
C GLY A 39 1.50 -5.68 17.98
N LEU A 40 1.23 -5.68 16.69
CA LEU A 40 1.15 -4.50 15.85
C LEU A 40 -0.11 -4.58 14.98
N LEU A 41 -0.97 -3.57 15.08
CA LEU A 41 -2.10 -3.34 14.18
C LEU A 41 -1.67 -2.39 13.08
N LEU A 42 -1.58 -2.94 11.88
CA LEU A 42 -1.22 -2.25 10.66
C LEU A 42 -2.49 -1.76 9.97
N PHE A 43 -2.46 -0.51 9.53
CA PHE A 43 -3.53 0.14 8.78
C PHE A 43 -2.99 0.82 7.50
N LYS A 44 -1.67 1.01 7.40
CA LYS A 44 -1.01 1.51 6.19
C LYS A 44 -0.90 0.38 5.16
N GLN A 45 -1.43 0.61 3.97
CA GLN A 45 -1.40 -0.39 2.90
C GLN A 45 0.04 -0.71 2.49
N GLU A 46 0.90 0.29 2.48
CA GLU A 46 2.32 0.14 2.17
C GLU A 46 3.09 -0.64 3.24
N SER A 47 2.59 -0.71 4.48
CA SER A 47 3.13 -1.55 5.54
C SER A 47 2.69 -3.01 5.37
N MET A 48 1.41 -3.23 5.07
CA MET A 48 0.87 -4.57 4.81
C MET A 48 1.55 -5.20 3.58
N TYR A 49 1.64 -4.45 2.47
CA TYR A 49 2.30 -4.88 1.24
C TYR A 49 3.77 -5.24 1.49
N TYR A 50 4.50 -4.37 2.20
CA TYR A 50 5.91 -4.59 2.50
C TYR A 50 6.16 -5.87 3.31
N LEU A 51 5.34 -6.14 4.33
CA LEU A 51 5.54 -7.32 5.19
C LEU A 51 5.01 -8.61 4.59
N THR A 52 4.01 -8.54 3.71
CA THR A 52 3.23 -9.74 3.35
C THR A 52 3.00 -9.97 1.87
N GLY A 53 3.19 -8.97 1.02
CA GLY A 53 2.78 -9.04 -0.39
C GLY A 53 1.35 -8.59 -0.64
N TYR A 54 0.54 -8.35 0.39
CA TYR A 54 -0.88 -8.00 0.24
C TYR A 54 -1.05 -6.72 -0.58
N ASP A 55 -1.48 -6.89 -1.83
CA ASP A 55 -1.61 -5.83 -2.83
C ASP A 55 -3.09 -5.52 -3.05
N THR A 56 -3.52 -4.29 -2.78
CA THR A 56 -4.90 -3.84 -2.97
C THR A 56 -4.96 -2.31 -3.07
N ASP A 57 -5.89 -1.80 -3.88
CA ASP A 57 -6.26 -0.38 -3.93
C ASP A 57 -7.35 -0.03 -2.90
N GLY A 58 -7.77 -0.99 -2.07
CA GLY A 58 -8.77 -0.85 -1.01
C GLY A 58 -8.34 0.00 0.19
N PHE A 59 -7.27 0.80 0.10
CA PHE A 59 -6.69 1.56 1.21
C PHE A 59 -7.63 2.59 1.87
N VAL A 60 -8.73 2.95 1.21
CA VAL A 60 -9.78 3.83 1.76
C VAL A 60 -10.81 3.08 2.62
N LEU A 61 -10.75 1.75 2.66
CA LEU A 61 -11.69 0.89 3.35
C LEU A 61 -11.08 0.39 4.67
N PHE A 62 -11.92 -0.06 5.60
CA PHE A 62 -11.42 -0.57 6.88
C PHE A 62 -10.78 -1.95 6.67
N GLN A 63 -9.47 -2.01 6.86
CA GLN A 63 -8.67 -3.23 6.86
C GLN A 63 -7.65 -3.12 7.98
N ALA A 64 -7.43 -4.21 8.72
CA ALA A 64 -6.46 -4.25 9.79
C ALA A 64 -5.69 -5.57 9.73
N LEU A 65 -4.37 -5.47 9.57
CA LEU A 65 -3.48 -6.63 9.65
C LEU A 65 -2.84 -6.64 11.04
N PHE A 66 -3.01 -7.73 11.76
CA PHE A 66 -2.30 -8.01 12.99
C PHE A 66 -1.02 -8.76 12.70
N LEU A 67 0.10 -8.26 13.24
CA LEU A 67 1.35 -8.98 13.41
C LEU A 67 1.58 -9.24 14.90
N GLY A 68 1.62 -10.51 15.30
CA GLY A 68 1.99 -10.93 16.65
C GLY A 68 3.51 -11.06 16.81
N LEU A 69 4.01 -10.93 18.04
CA LEU A 69 5.43 -11.15 18.34
C LEU A 69 5.87 -12.61 18.08
N ASP A 70 4.93 -13.54 18.11
CA ASP A 70 5.10 -14.94 17.73
C ASP A 70 5.20 -15.15 16.20
N GLY A 71 4.91 -14.11 15.39
CA GLY A 71 4.88 -14.18 13.93
C GLY A 71 3.49 -14.45 13.35
N ALA A 72 2.43 -14.50 14.17
CA ALA A 72 1.07 -14.62 13.66
C ALA A 72 0.73 -13.43 12.74
N LEU A 73 0.13 -13.74 11.59
CA LEU A 73 -0.40 -12.77 10.64
C LEU A 73 -1.90 -13.04 10.45
N THR A 74 -2.74 -12.08 10.85
CA THR A 74 -4.19 -12.17 10.65
C THR A 74 -4.72 -10.88 10.06
N LEU A 75 -5.40 -10.99 8.91
CA LEU A 75 -6.04 -9.86 8.24
C LEU A 75 -7.54 -9.84 8.55
N VAL A 76 -8.04 -8.74 9.09
CA VAL A 76 -9.46 -8.41 9.11
C VAL A 76 -9.77 -7.51 7.92
N THR A 77 -10.55 -7.99 6.97
CA THR A 77 -10.91 -7.27 5.74
C THR A 77 -12.33 -7.62 5.27
N ARG A 78 -12.76 -7.11 4.12
CA ARG A 78 -14.07 -7.40 3.53
C ARG A 78 -14.00 -8.60 2.58
N SER A 79 -15.15 -9.19 2.28
CA SER A 79 -15.25 -10.35 1.38
C SER A 79 -14.65 -10.11 -0.01
N ALA A 80 -14.74 -8.87 -0.51
CA ALA A 80 -14.19 -8.47 -1.81
C ALA A 80 -12.65 -8.64 -1.88
N ASP A 81 -11.96 -8.46 -0.76
CA ASP A 81 -10.51 -8.48 -0.68
C ASP A 81 -9.94 -9.86 -0.32
N ARG A 82 -10.80 -10.85 -0.03
CA ARG A 82 -10.38 -12.19 0.43
C ARG A 82 -9.51 -12.93 -0.60
N VAL A 83 -9.95 -12.95 -1.85
CA VAL A 83 -9.23 -13.64 -2.93
C VAL A 83 -7.95 -12.88 -3.26
N GLN A 84 -7.99 -11.55 -3.22
CA GLN A 84 -6.83 -10.70 -3.41
C GLN A 84 -5.73 -11.01 -2.38
N ALA A 85 -6.09 -11.09 -1.10
CA ALA A 85 -5.18 -11.47 -0.03
C ALA A 85 -4.56 -12.85 -0.25
N ALA A 86 -5.36 -13.85 -0.60
CA ALA A 86 -4.87 -15.21 -0.85
C ALA A 86 -3.98 -15.32 -2.11
N TYR A 87 -4.18 -14.46 -3.11
CA TYR A 87 -3.43 -14.50 -4.36
C TYR A 87 -2.10 -13.75 -4.28
N THR A 88 -2.03 -12.64 -3.56
CA THR A 88 -0.88 -11.72 -3.60
C THR A 88 0.01 -11.78 -2.36
N SER A 89 -0.43 -12.46 -1.30
CA SER A 89 0.23 -12.37 0.00
C SER A 89 0.53 -13.71 0.64
N ILE A 90 1.40 -13.68 1.65
CA ILE A 90 1.68 -14.80 2.54
C ILE A 90 0.68 -14.91 3.70
N ILE A 91 -0.42 -14.16 3.68
CA ILE A 91 -1.43 -14.15 4.75
C ILE A 91 -2.36 -15.36 4.57
N GLU A 92 -2.38 -16.25 5.57
CA GLU A 92 -3.24 -17.43 5.57
C GLU A 92 -4.54 -17.23 6.37
N ASP A 93 -4.48 -16.49 7.49
CA ASP A 93 -5.64 -16.18 8.33
C ASP A 93 -6.30 -14.87 7.87
N VAL A 94 -7.33 -14.99 7.04
CA VAL A 94 -8.15 -13.87 6.56
C VAL A 94 -9.55 -13.97 7.15
N ARG A 95 -9.93 -12.97 7.94
CA ARG A 95 -11.22 -12.86 8.63
C ARG A 95 -12.06 -11.76 8.02
N ILE A 96 -13.34 -12.05 7.79
CA ILE A 96 -14.24 -11.17 7.06
C ILE A 96 -15.16 -10.45 8.03
N TRP A 97 -15.12 -9.12 8.03
CA TRP A 97 -16.15 -8.30 8.65
C TRP A 97 -17.25 -7.98 7.63
N VAL A 98 -18.49 -7.83 8.11
CA VAL A 98 -19.66 -7.60 7.26
C VAL A 98 -19.93 -6.10 7.13
N ASP A 99 -20.03 -5.64 5.89
CA ASP A 99 -20.28 -4.24 5.54
C ASP A 99 -21.76 -4.04 5.20
N SER A 100 -22.66 -4.03 6.20
CA SER A 100 -24.09 -3.71 6.03
C SER A 100 -24.44 -2.25 6.40
N GLY A 101 -23.44 -1.45 6.76
CA GLY A 101 -23.56 -0.02 7.05
C GLY A 101 -23.90 0.30 8.51
N SER A 102 -24.14 -0.70 9.36
CA SER A 102 -24.41 -0.52 10.80
C SER A 102 -23.34 -1.14 11.71
N GLU A 103 -22.41 -1.88 11.12
CA GLU A 103 -21.39 -2.63 11.81
C GLU A 103 -20.26 -1.74 12.32
N ASN A 104 -19.70 -2.18 13.44
CA ASN A 104 -18.44 -1.68 13.95
C ASN A 104 -17.32 -2.67 13.58
N PRO A 105 -16.54 -2.44 12.52
CA PRO A 105 -15.46 -3.35 12.14
C PRO A 105 -14.34 -3.44 13.21
N ALA A 106 -14.26 -2.48 14.13
CA ALA A 106 -13.38 -2.59 15.29
C ALA A 106 -13.74 -3.78 16.19
N SER A 107 -15.02 -4.19 16.25
CA SER A 107 -15.43 -5.36 17.03
C SER A 107 -14.82 -6.66 16.48
N ASP A 108 -14.61 -6.75 15.17
CA ASP A 108 -13.93 -7.88 14.55
C ASP A 108 -12.41 -7.83 14.76
N VAL A 109 -11.83 -6.62 14.86
CA VAL A 109 -10.45 -6.45 15.34
C VAL A 109 -10.33 -6.93 16.79
N ARG A 110 -11.26 -6.58 17.68
CA ARG A 110 -11.25 -7.06 19.07
C ARG A 110 -11.33 -8.60 19.14
N LYS A 111 -12.24 -9.22 18.38
CA LYS A 111 -12.33 -10.70 18.29
C LYS A 111 -11.05 -11.32 17.77
N MET A 112 -10.41 -10.70 16.78
CA MET A 112 -9.11 -11.13 16.26
C MET A 112 -8.04 -11.09 17.36
N LEU A 113 -7.90 -9.96 18.05
CA LEU A 113 -6.92 -9.79 19.12
C LEU A 113 -7.17 -10.75 20.29
N ASP A 114 -8.44 -10.97 20.67
CA ASP A 114 -8.83 -11.92 21.71
C ASP A 114 -8.43 -13.36 21.36
N SER A 115 -8.60 -13.77 20.10
CA SER A 115 -8.17 -15.10 19.65
C SER A 115 -6.65 -15.31 19.68
N HIS A 116 -5.88 -14.21 19.71
CA HIS A 116 -4.42 -14.23 19.86
C HIS A 116 -3.97 -13.98 21.31
N GLY A 117 -4.90 -13.92 22.27
CA GLY A 117 -4.56 -13.74 23.69
C GLY A 117 -4.03 -12.35 24.03
N MET A 118 -4.45 -11.31 23.29
CA MET A 118 -3.94 -9.94 23.45
C MET A 118 -4.60 -9.13 24.57
N ASN A 119 -5.43 -9.75 25.40
CA ASN A 119 -6.02 -9.11 26.56
C ASN A 119 -4.94 -8.69 27.58
N GLY A 120 -4.96 -7.43 28.00
CA GLY A 120 -3.97 -6.82 28.90
C GLY A 120 -2.59 -6.61 28.28
N LYS A 121 -2.44 -6.80 26.96
CA LYS A 121 -1.16 -6.65 26.25
C LYS A 121 -0.97 -5.26 25.70
N ARG A 122 0.27 -4.96 25.29
CA ARG A 122 0.65 -3.68 24.68
C ARG A 122 0.78 -3.81 23.16
N ILE A 123 -0.05 -3.08 22.42
CA ILE A 123 -0.22 -3.23 20.98
C ILE A 123 0.10 -1.90 20.28
N GLY A 124 1.01 -1.95 19.32
CA GLY A 124 1.29 -0.82 18.45
C GLY A 124 0.17 -0.61 17.44
N VAL A 125 -0.13 0.63 17.09
CA VAL A 125 -1.14 1.00 16.08
C VAL A 125 -0.56 2.05 15.15
N GLU A 126 -0.77 1.89 13.84
CA GLU A 126 -0.46 2.92 12.86
C GLU A 126 -1.58 3.98 12.81
N TYR A 127 -1.60 4.91 13.77
CA TYR A 127 -2.59 5.98 13.83
C TYR A 127 -2.48 6.98 12.67
N ASP A 128 -1.29 7.17 12.11
CA ASP A 128 -1.02 8.02 10.94
C ASP A 128 -1.29 7.28 9.61
N ALA A 129 -2.33 6.45 9.55
CA ALA A 129 -2.70 5.71 8.35
C ALA A 129 -3.86 6.41 7.62
N TYR A 130 -3.74 6.60 6.30
CA TYR A 130 -4.83 7.13 5.48
C TYR A 130 -6.13 6.31 5.59
N GLY A 131 -6.01 4.98 5.74
CA GLY A 131 -7.14 4.06 5.91
C GLY A 131 -7.82 4.13 7.29
N LEU A 132 -7.12 4.65 8.30
CA LEU A 132 -7.64 4.84 9.66
C LEU A 132 -8.09 6.28 9.86
N SER A 133 -9.22 6.64 9.27
CA SER A 133 -9.82 7.96 9.53
C SER A 133 -10.09 8.19 11.02
N ALA A 134 -10.14 9.44 11.46
CA ALA A 134 -10.40 9.79 12.86
C ALA A 134 -11.64 9.07 13.44
N LYS A 135 -12.71 8.94 12.65
CA LYS A 135 -13.91 8.18 13.04
C LYS A 135 -13.61 6.70 13.30
N ARG A 136 -12.82 6.06 12.43
CA ARG A 136 -12.43 4.64 12.58
C ARG A 136 -11.47 4.45 13.76
N GLY A 137 -10.55 5.38 13.97
CA GLY A 137 -9.66 5.40 15.14
C GLY A 137 -10.44 5.50 16.46
N GLN A 138 -11.43 6.39 16.54
CA GLN A 138 -12.31 6.50 17.71
C GLN A 138 -13.11 5.22 17.99
N LEU A 139 -13.61 4.57 16.93
CA LEU A 139 -14.31 3.28 17.07
C LEU A 139 -13.36 2.18 17.59
N LEU A 140 -12.13 2.14 17.08
CA LEU A 140 -11.09 1.21 17.52
C LEU A 140 -10.75 1.41 18.99
N GLU A 141 -10.48 2.65 19.41
CA GLU A 141 -10.16 2.96 20.80
C GLU A 141 -11.32 2.66 21.74
N ALA A 142 -12.55 2.99 21.35
CA ALA A 142 -13.73 2.69 22.17
C ALA A 142 -13.92 1.19 22.37
N GLU A 143 -13.72 0.39 21.32
CA GLU A 143 -13.89 -1.06 21.36
C GLU A 143 -12.77 -1.78 22.14
N LEU A 144 -11.55 -1.25 22.09
CA LEU A 144 -10.38 -1.83 22.75
C LEU A 144 -10.09 -1.24 24.13
N LYS A 145 -10.89 -0.26 24.57
CA LYS A 145 -10.75 0.38 25.88
C LYS A 145 -10.88 -0.64 27.01
N GLY A 146 -9.83 -0.75 27.82
CA GLY A 146 -9.77 -1.69 28.95
C GLY A 146 -9.51 -3.13 28.54
N PHE A 147 -9.40 -3.42 27.24
CA PHE A 147 -9.01 -4.74 26.73
C PHE A 147 -7.49 -4.82 26.52
N CYS A 148 -6.86 -3.80 25.94
CA CYS A 148 -5.40 -3.75 25.75
C CYS A 148 -4.90 -2.30 25.81
N GLU A 149 -3.58 -2.12 25.96
CA GLU A 149 -2.95 -0.81 25.83
C GLU A 149 -2.60 -0.58 24.35
N LEU A 150 -3.14 0.50 23.77
CA LEU A 150 -2.80 0.94 22.43
C LEU A 150 -1.72 2.01 22.47
N VAL A 151 -0.74 1.90 21.59
CA VAL A 151 0.41 2.79 21.51
C VAL A 151 0.63 3.17 20.06
N ASP A 152 0.90 4.45 19.80
CA ASP A 152 1.27 4.86 18.45
C ASP A 152 2.61 4.22 18.04
N ALA A 153 2.58 3.47 16.94
CA ALA A 153 3.72 2.81 16.32
C ALA A 153 3.82 3.14 14.82
N SER A 154 3.23 4.27 14.39
CA SER A 154 3.11 4.69 12.98
C SER A 154 4.43 4.75 12.20
N ASP A 155 5.55 4.90 12.90
CA ASP A 155 6.88 5.05 12.34
C ASP A 155 7.74 3.79 12.38
N LEU A 156 7.29 2.72 13.06
CA LEU A 156 8.08 1.51 13.28
C LEU A 156 8.52 0.88 11.94
N LEU A 157 7.56 0.65 11.04
CA LEU A 157 7.84 0.09 9.71
C LEU A 157 8.35 1.12 8.72
N ARG A 158 7.96 2.39 8.85
CA ARG A 158 8.54 3.48 8.04
C ARG A 158 10.06 3.53 8.20
N HIS A 159 10.55 3.42 9.44
CA HIS A 159 11.99 3.37 9.73
C HIS A 159 12.66 2.11 9.21
N GLN A 160 12.00 0.95 9.31
CA GLN A 160 12.54 -0.30 8.76
C GLN A 160 12.75 -0.20 7.24
N ARG A 161 11.83 0.44 6.52
CA ARG A 161 11.86 0.57 5.06
C ARG A 161 12.85 1.60 4.53
N LEU A 162 13.58 2.32 5.39
CA LEU A 162 14.55 3.33 4.93
C LEU A 162 15.70 2.67 4.15
N VAL A 163 16.21 1.55 4.65
CA VAL A 163 17.29 0.78 4.03
C VAL A 163 16.68 -0.30 3.14
N LYS A 164 17.04 -0.31 1.86
CA LYS A 164 16.51 -1.25 0.87
C LYS A 164 17.32 -2.53 0.83
N SER A 165 16.65 -3.66 0.66
CA SER A 165 17.29 -4.92 0.30
C SER A 165 17.84 -4.88 -1.13
N PRO A 166 18.76 -5.80 -1.49
CA PRO A 166 19.22 -5.92 -2.87
C PRO A 166 18.06 -6.11 -3.87
N ALA A 167 17.05 -6.90 -3.50
CA ALA A 167 15.89 -7.15 -4.35
C ALA A 167 15.04 -5.88 -4.56
N GLU A 168 14.81 -5.09 -3.51
CA GLU A 168 14.13 -3.79 -3.64
C GLU A 168 14.92 -2.83 -4.54
N LEU A 169 16.26 -2.81 -4.42
CA LEU A 169 17.11 -1.96 -5.28
C LEU A 169 17.03 -2.36 -6.75
N ASP A 170 16.93 -3.66 -7.06
CA ASP A 170 16.73 -4.12 -8.43
C ASP A 170 15.40 -3.61 -9.00
N TYR A 171 14.35 -3.53 -8.18
CA TYR A 171 13.05 -3.03 -8.61
C TYR A 171 13.10 -1.53 -8.84
N MET A 172 13.77 -0.79 -7.94
CA MET A 172 14.01 0.64 -8.11
C MET A 172 14.85 0.96 -9.36
N ARG A 173 15.86 0.15 -9.69
CA ARG A 173 16.64 0.31 -10.93
C ARG A 173 15.76 0.12 -12.16
N LYS A 174 14.94 -0.94 -12.19
CA LYS A 174 14.04 -1.18 -13.30
C LYS A 174 12.98 -0.08 -13.45
N ALA A 175 12.40 0.40 -12.35
CA ALA A 175 11.54 1.58 -12.36
C ALA A 175 12.27 2.82 -12.94
N GLY A 176 13.56 2.99 -12.61
CA GLY A 176 14.41 4.04 -13.18
C GLY A 176 14.59 3.93 -14.70
N GLU A 177 14.80 2.73 -15.24
CA GLU A 177 14.86 2.47 -16.69
C GLU A 177 13.54 2.85 -17.39
N ILE A 178 12.41 2.46 -16.79
CA ILE A 178 11.07 2.80 -17.32
C ILE A 178 10.86 4.31 -17.29
N CYS A 179 11.22 4.98 -16.18
CA CYS A 179 11.19 6.44 -16.06
C CYS A 179 12.00 7.13 -17.17
N GLN A 180 13.20 6.62 -17.49
CA GLN A 180 14.01 7.18 -18.56
C GLN A 180 13.30 7.08 -19.92
N ALA A 181 12.71 5.93 -20.24
CA ALA A 181 11.95 5.76 -21.49
C ALA A 181 10.71 6.69 -21.54
N VAL A 182 10.03 6.89 -20.40
CA VAL A 182 8.91 7.84 -20.28
C VAL A 182 9.40 9.27 -20.53
N GLN A 183 10.54 9.65 -19.97
CA GLN A 183 11.14 10.98 -20.15
C GLN A 183 11.43 11.28 -21.61
N GLU A 184 12.05 10.33 -22.32
CA GLU A 184 12.39 10.46 -23.74
C GLU A 184 11.13 10.71 -24.58
N GLN A 185 10.05 9.97 -24.31
CA GLN A 185 8.76 10.16 -24.99
C GLN A 185 8.12 11.51 -24.64
N ALA A 186 8.15 11.91 -23.37
CA ALA A 186 7.61 13.19 -22.92
C ALA A 186 8.30 14.36 -23.64
N VAL A 187 9.63 14.35 -23.71
CA VAL A 187 10.42 15.38 -24.39
C VAL A 187 10.15 15.37 -25.89
N HIS A 188 10.14 14.20 -26.52
CA HIS A 188 9.93 14.08 -27.97
C HIS A 188 8.57 14.63 -28.43
N LEU A 189 7.52 14.37 -27.64
CA LEU A 189 6.15 14.76 -28.01
C LEU A 189 5.77 16.18 -27.56
N SER A 190 6.57 16.82 -26.73
CA SER A 190 6.32 18.18 -26.24
C SER A 190 6.71 19.23 -27.28
N VAL A 191 5.90 19.34 -28.33
CA VAL A 191 6.10 20.28 -29.46
C VAL A 191 4.88 21.20 -29.64
N PRO A 192 5.04 22.38 -30.26
CA PRO A 192 3.91 23.25 -30.58
C PRO A 192 2.80 22.52 -31.35
N GLY A 193 1.56 22.76 -30.98
CA GLY A 193 0.36 22.12 -31.53
C GLY A 193 0.02 20.77 -30.88
N ALA A 194 0.95 20.11 -30.17
CA ALA A 194 0.66 18.84 -29.51
C ALA A 194 -0.32 19.01 -28.35
N PHE A 195 -1.29 18.11 -28.24
CA PHE A 195 -2.25 18.11 -27.15
C PHE A 195 -1.67 17.41 -25.92
N GLU A 196 -1.75 18.06 -24.75
CA GLU A 196 -1.24 17.54 -23.47
C GLU A 196 -1.75 16.11 -23.16
N GLY A 197 -3.00 15.82 -23.51
CA GLY A 197 -3.61 14.51 -23.30
C GLY A 197 -2.96 13.39 -24.11
N ASP A 198 -2.57 13.67 -25.35
CA ASP A 198 -1.92 12.67 -26.23
C ASP A 198 -0.52 12.34 -25.72
N ILE A 199 0.21 13.35 -25.24
CA ILE A 199 1.53 13.18 -24.61
C ILE A 199 1.39 12.30 -23.36
N ARG A 200 0.46 12.63 -22.47
CA ARG A 200 0.20 11.84 -21.25
C ARG A 200 -0.17 10.40 -21.59
N ALA A 201 -1.03 10.17 -22.57
CA ALA A 201 -1.41 8.83 -23.01
C ALA A 201 -0.20 8.03 -23.52
N ALA A 202 0.66 8.67 -24.33
CA ALA A 202 1.89 8.05 -24.82
C ALA A 202 2.87 7.71 -23.69
N MET A 203 3.03 8.58 -22.70
CA MET A 203 3.87 8.33 -21.52
C MET A 203 3.35 7.15 -20.70
N HIS A 204 2.05 7.07 -20.40
CA HIS A 204 1.49 5.92 -19.67
C HIS A 204 1.62 4.61 -20.45
N ARG A 205 1.47 4.65 -21.78
CA ARG A 205 1.69 3.46 -22.62
C ARG A 205 3.11 2.92 -22.45
N VAL A 206 4.12 3.77 -22.32
CA VAL A 206 5.50 3.32 -22.07
C VAL A 206 5.60 2.53 -20.78
N VAL A 207 5.01 3.04 -19.68
CA VAL A 207 5.02 2.34 -18.38
C VAL A 207 4.44 0.94 -18.52
N TRP A 208 3.20 0.85 -19.01
CA TRP A 208 2.50 -0.44 -19.13
C TRP A 208 3.15 -1.40 -20.13
N SER A 209 3.73 -0.89 -21.23
CA SER A 209 4.39 -1.75 -22.22
C SER A 209 5.75 -2.28 -21.75
N ASN A 210 6.31 -1.69 -20.69
CA ASN A 210 7.58 -2.12 -20.07
C ASN A 210 7.37 -2.83 -18.74
N ASP A 211 6.18 -3.40 -18.52
CA ASP A 211 5.83 -4.17 -17.32
C ASP A 211 5.83 -3.31 -16.03
N GLY A 212 5.67 -1.99 -16.15
CA GLY A 212 5.55 -1.10 -14.99
C GLY A 212 4.14 -1.09 -14.40
N ASP A 213 4.05 -0.64 -13.15
CA ASP A 213 2.82 -0.59 -12.37
C ASP A 213 2.21 0.82 -12.30
N THR A 214 1.00 0.89 -11.75
CA THR A 214 0.32 2.16 -11.51
C THR A 214 1.14 3.01 -10.53
N PRO A 215 1.48 4.26 -10.89
CA PRO A 215 2.18 5.17 -9.98
C PRO A 215 1.27 5.59 -8.82
N ALA A 216 1.86 5.76 -7.64
CA ALA A 216 1.12 6.15 -6.42
C ALA A 216 0.50 7.56 -6.49
N HIS A 217 0.95 8.40 -7.43
CA HIS A 217 0.49 9.77 -7.59
C HIS A 217 0.12 10.05 -9.05
N VAL A 218 -0.99 10.76 -9.24
CA VAL A 218 -1.42 11.24 -10.56
C VAL A 218 -0.41 12.27 -11.06
N TRP A 219 0.23 12.02 -12.20
CA TRP A 219 1.30 12.86 -12.73
C TRP A 219 0.86 14.31 -12.98
N PRO A 220 1.49 15.30 -12.32
CA PRO A 220 1.37 16.70 -12.72
C PRO A 220 2.00 16.92 -14.09
N MET A 221 1.24 17.56 -14.97
CA MET A 221 1.72 17.98 -16.28
C MET A 221 0.95 19.23 -16.69
N GLY A 222 1.63 20.17 -17.33
CA GLY A 222 0.98 21.34 -17.91
C GLY A 222 1.90 22.14 -18.82
N SER A 223 1.30 22.89 -19.74
CA SER A 223 1.96 23.86 -20.62
C SER A 223 1.51 25.29 -20.32
N GLY A 224 2.37 26.25 -20.66
CA GLY A 224 2.11 27.69 -20.59
C GLY A 224 1.64 28.13 -19.20
N PRO A 225 0.44 28.71 -19.04
CA PRO A 225 -0.08 29.13 -17.72
C PRO A 225 -0.14 28.00 -16.68
N SER A 226 -0.22 26.74 -17.12
CA SER A 226 -0.29 25.58 -16.22
C SER A 226 1.04 24.89 -15.96
N ALA A 227 2.14 25.32 -16.58
CA ALA A 227 3.46 24.73 -16.38
C ALA A 227 3.99 24.87 -14.94
N LEU A 228 3.46 25.83 -14.17
CA LEU A 228 3.85 26.05 -12.77
C LEU A 228 2.96 25.29 -11.77
N LEU A 229 1.98 24.51 -12.24
CA LEU A 229 1.15 23.70 -11.35
C LEU A 229 1.89 22.44 -10.92
N VAL A 230 2.14 22.32 -9.62
CA VAL A 230 2.80 21.15 -8.99
C VAL A 230 1.82 20.02 -8.62
N ARG A 231 0.57 20.10 -9.11
CA ARG A 231 -0.49 19.10 -8.92
C ARG A 231 -1.28 18.95 -10.21
N SER A 232 -1.88 17.78 -10.39
CA SER A 232 -2.72 17.51 -11.57
C SER A 232 -3.94 18.43 -11.62
N LYS A 233 -4.33 18.84 -12.82
CA LYS A 233 -5.59 19.54 -13.11
C LYS A 233 -6.42 18.78 -14.14
N SER A 234 -7.72 19.05 -14.16
CA SER A 234 -8.61 18.62 -15.25
C SER A 234 -8.46 19.53 -16.47
N GLY A 235 -8.69 18.97 -17.66
CA GLY A 235 -8.66 19.71 -18.92
C GLY A 235 -7.24 19.91 -19.48
N GLY A 236 -7.03 19.42 -20.70
CA GLY A 236 -5.79 19.62 -21.45
C GLY A 236 -5.88 20.81 -22.40
N ARG A 237 -4.73 21.26 -22.90
CA ARG A 237 -4.63 22.21 -24.03
C ARG A 237 -3.62 21.73 -25.05
N CYS A 238 -3.58 22.39 -26.21
CA CYS A 238 -2.45 22.27 -27.11
C CYS A 238 -1.32 23.20 -26.66
N ILE A 239 -0.08 22.72 -26.78
CA ILE A 239 1.13 23.47 -26.49
C ILE A 239 1.29 24.59 -27.53
N GLU A 240 1.56 25.82 -27.09
CA GLU A 240 1.87 26.94 -27.99
C GLU A 240 3.39 27.08 -28.27
N GLU A 241 3.74 27.82 -29.31
CA GLU A 241 5.14 28.03 -29.78
C GLU A 241 6.14 28.45 -28.70
N ARG A 242 5.68 29.12 -27.64
CA ARG A 242 6.54 29.65 -26.56
C ARG A 242 6.13 29.15 -25.18
N ASP A 243 5.30 28.12 -25.11
CA ASP A 243 4.91 27.54 -23.84
C ASP A 243 6.12 26.84 -23.20
N GLN A 244 6.33 27.09 -21.91
CA GLN A 244 7.06 26.14 -21.06
C GLN A 244 6.17 24.90 -20.85
N VAL A 245 6.79 23.72 -20.80
CA VAL A 245 6.10 22.47 -20.47
C VAL A 245 6.74 21.86 -19.24
N PHE A 246 5.91 21.42 -18.29
CA PHE A 246 6.31 20.73 -17.08
C PHE A 246 5.76 19.31 -17.08
N HIS A 247 6.61 18.37 -16.65
CA HIS A 247 6.31 16.97 -16.49
C HIS A 247 6.87 16.49 -15.16
N GLU A 248 6.00 16.06 -14.24
CA GLU A 248 6.38 15.33 -13.03
C GLU A 248 5.74 13.93 -13.10
N PHE A 249 6.58 12.93 -13.30
CA PHE A 249 6.16 11.55 -13.46
C PHE A 249 7.06 10.61 -12.65
N ALA A 250 6.54 9.42 -12.44
CA ALA A 250 7.25 8.31 -11.82
C ALA A 250 6.75 7.02 -12.47
N ALA A 251 7.62 6.04 -12.60
CA ALA A 251 7.27 4.66 -12.91
C ALA A 251 7.37 3.85 -11.62
N SER A 252 6.41 2.95 -11.43
CA SER A 252 6.45 1.90 -10.42
C SER A 252 6.86 0.59 -11.09
N TYR A 253 7.55 -0.27 -10.36
CA TYR A 253 7.80 -1.64 -10.80
C TYR A 253 7.87 -2.55 -9.58
N ARG A 254 6.80 -3.34 -9.42
CA ARG A 254 6.45 -4.21 -8.29
C ARG A 254 6.23 -3.49 -6.97
#